data_AF-A0A3N3E0V0-F1
#
_entry.id   AF-A0A3N3E0V0-F1
#
_cell.length_a   1.000
_cell.length_b   1.000
_cell.length_c   1.000
_cell.angle_alpha   90.00
_cell.angle_beta   90.00
_cell.angle_gamma   90.00
#
_symmetry.space_group_name_H-M   'P 1'
#
loop_
_entity.id
_entity.type
_entity.pdbx_description
1 polymer ?
#
loop_
_entity_poly.entity_id
_entity_poly.type
_entity_poly.pdbx_seq_one_letter_code
_entity_poly.pdbx_strand_id
1 'polypeptide(L)'
;MIKKLGYFGLIPFLVLPLLLLAPNLVTPSLTVKLFTAYSVCIAAFMAGTLWGREVDKPCAKPYMLMVSNGIVLCTIAFALIAEVKIVGAILGLMLTHLMNFISERKRRNQRYYHLRKVLTIVVIACHALMILLLSWSVSVE
;
A
#
# COMPACT_ATOMS: atom_id res chain seq x y z
N MET A 1 11.33 19.45 -3.93
CA MET A 1 9.95 19.38 -3.41
C MET A 1 9.33 17.99 -3.61
N ILE A 2 9.07 17.54 -4.84
CA ILE A 2 8.37 16.27 -5.15
C ILE A 2 8.93 15.04 -4.42
N LYS A 3 10.26 14.86 -4.41
CA LYS A 3 10.89 13.74 -3.67
C LYS A 3 10.59 13.78 -2.16
N LYS A 4 10.68 14.96 -1.54
CA LYS A 4 10.46 15.13 -0.10
C LYS A 4 9.02 14.75 0.28
N LEU A 5 8.03 15.21 -0.49
CA LEU A 5 6.62 14.85 -0.29
C LEU A 5 6.39 13.34 -0.45
N GLY A 6 7.04 12.70 -1.42
CA GLY A 6 6.96 11.24 -1.58
C GLY A 6 7.46 10.48 -0.34
N TYR A 7 8.55 10.93 0.28
CA TYR A 7 9.06 10.32 1.51
C TYR A 7 8.18 10.61 2.73
N PHE A 8 7.54 11.77 2.82
CA PHE A 8 6.59 12.05 3.90
C PHE A 8 5.39 11.08 3.89
N GLY A 9 4.98 10.60 2.71
CA GLY A 9 3.98 9.55 2.59
C GLY A 9 4.39 8.19 3.21
N LEU A 10 5.66 7.99 3.58
CA LEU A 10 6.10 6.78 4.28
C LEU A 10 5.93 6.84 5.79
N ILE A 11 5.69 8.03 6.37
CA ILE A 11 5.64 8.19 7.83
C ILE A 11 4.65 7.21 8.47
N PRO A 12 3.39 7.09 8.03
CA PRO A 12 2.47 6.17 8.69
C PRO A 12 2.84 4.71 8.50
N PHE A 13 3.42 4.33 7.34
CA PHE A 13 3.92 2.97 7.12
C PHE A 13 5.07 2.59 8.05
N LEU A 14 5.94 3.55 8.41
CA LEU A 14 7.06 3.31 9.31
C LEU A 14 6.62 3.33 10.78
N VAL A 15 5.79 4.29 11.17
CA VAL A 15 5.44 4.51 12.58
C VAL A 15 4.46 3.46 13.10
N LEU A 16 3.43 3.10 12.32
CA LEU A 16 2.35 2.24 12.81
C LEU A 16 2.80 0.81 13.16
N PRO A 17 3.64 0.11 12.37
CA PRO A 17 4.17 -1.18 12.79
C PRO A 17 4.99 -1.11 14.08
N LEU A 18 5.76 -0.03 14.28
CA LEU A 18 6.56 0.16 15.49
C LEU A 18 5.69 0.40 16.74
N LEU A 19 4.52 1.02 16.58
CA LEU A 19 3.57 1.22 17.68
C LEU A 19 3.00 -0.10 18.23
N LEU A 20 3.00 -1.19 17.44
CA LEU A 20 2.63 -2.52 17.98
C LEU A 20 3.61 -3.03 19.04
N LEU A 21 4.86 -2.54 19.05
CA LEU A 21 5.85 -2.86 20.06
C LEU A 21 5.66 -2.06 21.37
N ALA A 22 4.79 -1.06 21.37
CA ALA A 22 4.52 -0.18 22.50
C ALA A 22 3.00 -0.05 22.77
N PRO A 23 2.33 -1.16 23.16
CA PRO A 23 0.86 -1.20 23.32
C PRO A 23 0.32 -0.23 24.37
N ASN A 24 1.17 0.28 25.27
CA ASN A 24 0.81 1.30 26.26
C ASN A 24 0.54 2.69 25.65
N LEU A 25 1.04 2.97 24.45
CA LEU A 25 0.85 4.27 23.77
C LEU A 25 -0.45 4.31 22.97
N VAL A 26 -0.72 3.23 22.22
CA VAL A 26 -1.89 3.10 21.34
C VAL A 26 -2.31 1.64 21.33
N THR A 27 -3.61 1.38 21.37
CA THR A 27 -4.12 -0.01 21.33
C THR A 27 -3.70 -0.70 20.02
N PRO A 28 -3.36 -2.00 20.07
CA PRO A 28 -3.00 -2.76 18.87
C PRO A 28 -4.10 -2.72 17.80
N SER A 29 -5.37 -2.82 18.21
CA SER A 29 -6.53 -2.78 17.31
C SER A 29 -6.63 -1.46 16.54
N LEU A 30 -6.46 -0.32 17.22
CA LEU A 30 -6.46 0.99 16.57
C LEU A 30 -5.27 1.15 15.63
N THR A 31 -4.08 0.70 16.06
CA THR A 31 -2.85 0.74 15.24
C THR A 31 -3.02 -0.02 13.93
N VAL A 32 -3.56 -1.23 13.99
CA VAL A 32 -3.87 -2.07 12.82
C VAL A 32 -4.90 -1.41 11.90
N LYS A 33 -5.97 -0.85 12.48
CA LYS A 33 -7.01 -0.15 11.72
C LYS A 33 -6.46 1.07 10.98
N LEU A 34 -5.61 1.87 11.64
CA LEU A 34 -4.94 3.02 11.03
C LEU A 34 -3.99 2.60 9.91
N PHE A 35 -3.21 1.53 10.11
CA PHE A 35 -2.30 1.02 9.08
C PHE A 35 -3.06 0.55 7.84
N THR A 36 -4.15 -0.20 8.06
CA THR A 36 -5.02 -0.71 7.01
C THR A 36 -5.66 0.43 6.23
N ALA A 37 -6.29 1.39 6.93
CA ALA A 37 -6.93 2.53 6.31
C ALA A 37 -5.94 3.37 5.47
N TYR A 38 -4.76 3.66 6.02
CA TYR A 38 -3.74 4.40 5.29
C TYR A 38 -3.23 3.65 4.06
N SER A 39 -3.01 2.33 4.19
CA SER A 39 -2.58 1.49 3.07
C SER A 39 -3.59 1.49 1.93
N VAL A 40 -4.89 1.39 2.26
CA VAL A 40 -6.00 1.49 1.30
C VAL A 40 -5.99 2.83 0.58
N CYS A 41 -5.89 3.95 1.32
CA CYS A 41 -5.85 5.28 0.74
C CYS A 41 -4.70 5.43 -0.27
N ILE A 42 -3.49 4.99 0.09
CA ILE A 42 -2.32 5.09 -0.80
C ILE A 42 -2.45 4.15 -2.00
N ALA A 43 -2.91 2.91 -1.81
CA ALA A 43 -3.09 1.97 -2.91
C ALA A 43 -4.14 2.45 -3.92
N ALA A 44 -5.27 2.99 -3.42
CA ALA A 44 -6.31 3.59 -4.25
C ALA A 44 -5.84 4.86 -4.96
N PHE A 45 -5.12 5.75 -4.26
CA PHE A 45 -4.51 6.94 -4.85
C PHE A 45 -3.57 6.55 -6.00
N MET A 46 -2.67 5.58 -5.78
CA MET A 46 -1.73 5.14 -6.82
C MET A 46 -2.46 4.54 -8.03
N ALA A 47 -3.48 3.72 -7.80
CA ALA A 47 -4.30 3.17 -8.88
C ALA A 47 -5.03 4.28 -9.66
N GLY A 48 -5.57 5.28 -8.96
CA GLY A 48 -6.16 6.48 -9.57
C GLY A 48 -5.15 7.27 -10.42
N THR A 49 -3.89 7.40 -9.97
CA THR A 49 -2.85 8.03 -10.80
C THR A 49 -2.52 7.23 -12.05
N LEU A 50 -2.59 5.88 -12.01
CA LEU A 50 -2.43 5.04 -13.20
C LEU A 50 -3.56 5.28 -14.20
N TRP A 51 -4.80 5.35 -13.70
CA TRP A 51 -5.99 5.64 -14.50
C TRP A 51 -5.89 7.00 -15.20
N GLY A 52 -5.67 8.08 -14.43
CA GLY A 52 -5.60 9.44 -14.98
C GLY A 52 -4.50 9.60 -16.04
N ARG A 53 -3.31 9.06 -15.76
CA ARG A 53 -2.19 9.10 -16.70
C ARG A 53 -2.35 8.19 -17.92
N GLU A 54 -3.33 7.30 -17.94
CA GLU A 54 -3.66 6.50 -19.13
C GLU A 54 -4.68 7.22 -20.01
N VAL A 55 -5.67 7.88 -19.40
CA VAL A 55 -6.68 8.69 -20.11
C VAL A 55 -6.05 9.88 -20.83
N ASP A 56 -5.03 10.51 -20.23
CA ASP A 56 -4.32 11.64 -20.85
C ASP A 56 -3.43 11.24 -22.06
N LYS A 57 -3.35 9.95 -22.42
CA LYS A 57 -2.54 9.52 -23.57
C LYS A 57 -3.32 9.66 -24.88
N PRO A 58 -2.63 10.04 -25.98
CA PRO A 58 -3.25 10.06 -27.32
C PRO A 58 -3.85 8.71 -27.75
N CYS A 59 -3.25 7.60 -27.29
CA CYS A 59 -3.77 6.24 -27.49
C CYS A 59 -3.86 5.54 -26.14
N ALA A 60 -4.90 5.85 -25.38
CA ALA A 60 -5.21 5.18 -24.11
C ALA A 60 -5.41 3.67 -24.33
N LYS A 61 -4.87 2.86 -23.42
CA LYS A 61 -4.99 1.40 -23.47
C LYS A 61 -6.12 0.94 -22.55
N PRO A 62 -7.25 0.41 -23.07
CA PRO A 62 -8.40 0.03 -22.25
C PRO A 62 -8.04 -0.97 -21.14
N TYR A 63 -7.15 -1.92 -21.43
CA TYR A 63 -6.72 -2.90 -20.45
C TYR A 63 -5.97 -2.28 -19.24
N MET A 64 -5.27 -1.16 -19.41
CA MET A 64 -4.61 -0.48 -18.29
C MET A 64 -5.62 0.22 -17.37
N LEU A 65 -6.71 0.74 -17.93
CA LEU A 65 -7.83 1.29 -17.15
C LEU A 65 -8.51 0.18 -16.33
N MET A 66 -8.78 -0.96 -16.97
CA MET A 66 -9.32 -2.16 -16.29
C MET A 66 -8.39 -2.64 -15.17
N VAL A 67 -7.08 -2.68 -15.40
CA VAL A 67 -6.09 -3.05 -14.36
C VAL A 67 -6.16 -2.07 -13.19
N SER A 68 -6.19 -0.76 -13.44
CA SER A 68 -6.28 0.22 -12.35
C SER A 68 -7.56 0.07 -11.52
N ASN A 69 -8.71 -0.16 -12.16
CA ASN A 69 -9.97 -0.40 -11.48
C ASN A 69 -9.94 -1.70 -10.69
N GLY A 70 -9.38 -2.77 -11.27
CA GLY A 70 -9.19 -4.05 -10.60
C GLY A 70 -8.34 -3.91 -9.33
N ILE A 71 -7.26 -3.13 -9.38
CA ILE A 71 -6.43 -2.84 -8.19
C ILE A 71 -7.24 -2.14 -7.10
N VAL A 72 -8.07 -1.15 -7.43
CA VAL A 72 -8.92 -0.46 -6.45
C VAL A 72 -9.93 -1.43 -5.84
N LEU A 73 -10.63 -2.21 -6.67
CA LEU A 73 -11.61 -3.19 -6.19
C LEU A 73 -10.98 -4.24 -5.28
N CYS A 74 -9.81 -4.78 -5.65
CA CYS A 74 -9.05 -5.69 -4.79
C CYS A 74 -8.63 -5.02 -3.48
N THR A 75 -8.18 -3.76 -3.54
CA THR A 75 -7.79 -2.99 -2.35
C THR A 75 -8.97 -2.86 -1.38
N ILE A 76 -10.16 -2.52 -1.89
CA ILE A 76 -11.39 -2.43 -1.08
C ILE A 76 -11.79 -3.80 -0.54
N ALA A 77 -11.74 -4.85 -1.36
CA ALA A 77 -12.06 -6.21 -0.92
C ALA A 77 -11.14 -6.66 0.23
N PHE A 78 -9.84 -6.39 0.14
CA PHE A 78 -8.90 -6.69 1.22
C PHE A 78 -9.16 -5.87 2.48
N ALA A 79 -9.59 -4.61 2.35
CA ALA A 79 -10.00 -3.80 3.49
C ALA A 79 -11.23 -4.38 4.20
N LEU A 80 -12.22 -4.87 3.45
CA LEU A 80 -13.45 -5.43 3.99
C LEU A 80 -13.23 -6.74 4.75
N ILE A 81 -12.30 -7.59 4.29
CA ILE A 81 -11.99 -8.85 4.98
C ILE A 81 -11.04 -8.65 6.18
N ALA A 82 -10.51 -7.44 6.40
CA ALA A 82 -9.52 -7.18 7.44
C ALA A 82 -10.04 -7.46 8.86
N GLU A 83 -11.35 -7.31 9.09
CA GLU A 83 -11.97 -7.62 10.38
C GLU A 83 -12.00 -9.12 10.71
N VAL A 84 -12.01 -9.98 9.67
CA VAL A 84 -12.11 -11.43 9.83
C VAL A 84 -10.75 -12.11 9.65
N LYS A 85 -9.93 -11.63 8.71
CA LYS A 85 -8.65 -12.24 8.32
C LYS A 85 -7.58 -11.16 8.15
N ILE A 86 -7.16 -10.53 9.25
CA ILE A 86 -6.25 -9.38 9.20
C ILE A 86 -4.91 -9.66 8.50
N VAL A 87 -4.27 -10.79 8.78
CA VAL A 87 -2.99 -11.16 8.14
C VAL A 87 -3.16 -11.32 6.63
N GLY A 88 -4.23 -11.99 6.21
CA GLY A 88 -4.58 -12.16 4.80
C GLY A 88 -4.91 -10.82 4.10
N ALA A 89 -5.62 -9.93 4.80
CA ALA A 89 -5.92 -8.58 4.32
C ALA A 89 -4.65 -7.75 4.09
N ILE A 90 -3.73 -7.73 5.07
CA ILE A 90 -2.46 -7.00 4.96
C ILE A 90 -1.57 -7.57 3.85
N LEU A 91 -1.53 -8.89 3.70
CA LEU A 91 -0.84 -9.53 2.57
C LEU A 91 -1.47 -9.14 1.22
N GLY A 92 -2.80 -9.10 1.15
CA GLY A 92 -3.54 -8.64 -0.02
C GLY A 92 -3.21 -7.19 -0.37
N LEU A 93 -3.21 -6.28 0.60
CA LEU A 93 -2.83 -4.88 0.43
C LEU A 93 -1.35 -4.73 0.01
N MET A 94 -0.45 -5.55 0.55
CA MET A 94 0.94 -5.61 0.08
C MET A 94 1.00 -5.94 -1.41
N LEU A 95 0.20 -6.92 -1.86
CA LEU A 95 0.13 -7.30 -3.27
C LEU A 95 -0.43 -6.18 -4.16
N THR A 96 -1.43 -5.42 -3.71
CA THR A 96 -1.97 -4.30 -4.50
C THR A 96 -0.94 -3.18 -4.69
N HIS A 97 -0.09 -2.90 -3.69
CA HIS A 97 1.06 -1.99 -3.86
C HIS A 97 2.07 -2.49 -4.89
N LEU A 98 2.35 -3.80 -4.89
CA LEU A 98 3.23 -4.41 -5.88
C LEU A 98 2.63 -4.36 -7.30
N MET A 99 1.34 -4.64 -7.44
CA MET A 99 0.62 -4.55 -8.72
C MET A 99 0.62 -3.12 -9.27
N ASN A 100 0.41 -2.13 -8.41
CA ASN A 100 0.55 -0.71 -8.77
C ASN A 100 1.94 -0.40 -9.34
N PHE A 101 3.00 -0.87 -8.68
CA PHE A 101 4.38 -0.64 -9.14
C PHE A 101 4.70 -1.35 -10.46
N ILE A 102 4.30 -2.60 -10.62
CA ILE A 102 4.52 -3.38 -11.86
C ILE A 102 3.79 -2.74 -13.04
N SER A 103 2.57 -2.27 -12.83
CA SER A 103 1.75 -1.58 -13.85
C SER A 103 2.40 -0.27 -14.31
N GLU A 104 3.24 0.33 -13.46
CA GLU A 104 3.93 1.59 -13.73
C GLU A 104 5.27 1.42 -14.49
N ARG A 105 5.84 0.20 -14.53
CA ARG A 105 7.19 -0.12 -15.03
C ARG A 105 7.48 0.30 -16.49
N LYS A 106 6.45 0.59 -17.30
CA LYS A 106 6.59 0.90 -18.74
C LYS A 106 6.75 2.39 -19.07
N ARG A 107 7.27 3.25 -18.17
CA ARG A 107 7.19 4.73 -18.38
C ARG A 107 8.54 5.49 -18.36
N ARG A 108 8.57 6.54 -19.19
CA ARG A 108 9.75 7.30 -19.70
C ARG A 108 10.54 8.10 -18.65
N ASN A 109 10.00 8.31 -17.44
CA ASN A 109 10.64 9.14 -16.40
C ASN A 109 11.40 8.29 -15.38
N GLN A 110 12.70 8.09 -15.63
CA GLN A 110 13.59 7.28 -14.79
C GLN A 110 13.71 7.79 -13.35
N ARG A 111 13.73 9.11 -13.14
CA ARG A 111 13.88 9.71 -11.80
C ARG A 111 12.67 9.43 -10.92
N TYR A 112 11.48 9.54 -11.48
CA TYR A 112 10.24 9.22 -10.79
C TYR A 112 10.09 7.70 -10.57
N TYR A 113 10.48 6.87 -11.55
CA TYR A 113 10.50 5.41 -11.39
C TYR A 113 11.42 4.97 -10.24
N HIS A 114 12.62 5.55 -10.14
CA HIS A 114 13.53 5.26 -9.02
C HIS A 114 12.93 5.65 -7.67
N LEU A 115 12.30 6.83 -7.57
CA LEU A 115 11.57 7.25 -6.37
C LEU A 115 10.50 6.20 -6.01
N ARG A 116 9.64 5.83 -6.97
CA ARG A 116 8.59 4.83 -6.76
C ARG A 116 9.14 3.48 -6.31
N LYS A 117 10.25 3.02 -6.91
CA LYS A 117 10.93 1.79 -6.50
C LYS A 117 11.33 1.83 -5.02
N VAL A 118 11.97 2.91 -4.57
CA VAL A 118 12.37 3.06 -3.16
C VAL A 118 11.14 3.09 -2.25
N LEU A 119 10.14 3.92 -2.57
CA LEU A 119 8.92 4.02 -1.76
C LEU A 119 8.21 2.66 -1.65
N THR A 120 8.02 1.96 -2.77
CA THR A 120 7.37 0.64 -2.79
C THR A 120 8.17 -0.37 -1.98
N ILE A 121 9.51 -0.44 -2.09
CA ILE A 121 10.32 -1.36 -1.28
C ILE A 121 10.08 -1.11 0.21
N VAL A 122 10.09 0.15 0.65
CA VAL A 122 9.84 0.48 2.06
C VAL A 122 8.42 0.09 2.47
N VAL A 123 7.41 0.38 1.66
CA VAL A 123 6.00 0.00 1.93
C VAL A 123 5.85 -1.52 2.06
N ILE A 124 6.46 -2.30 1.16
CA ILE A 124 6.44 -3.77 1.21
C ILE A 124 7.13 -4.29 2.47
N ALA A 125 8.30 -3.73 2.82
CA ALA A 125 8.99 -4.09 4.05
C ALA A 125 8.15 -3.79 5.30
N CYS A 126 7.44 -2.66 5.34
CA CYS A 126 6.55 -2.31 6.45
C CYS A 126 5.34 -3.24 6.55
N HIS A 127 4.74 -3.66 5.42
CA HIS A 127 3.67 -4.68 5.44
C HIS A 127 4.20 -6.03 5.92
N ALA A 128 5.41 -6.42 5.52
CA ALA A 128 6.03 -7.67 5.96
C ALA A 128 6.30 -7.65 7.47
N LEU A 129 6.82 -6.53 7.98
CA LEU A 129 7.00 -6.31 9.41
C LEU A 129 5.66 -6.38 10.17
N MET A 130 4.62 -5.71 9.65
CA MET A 130 3.29 -5.74 10.24
C MET A 130 2.72 -7.17 10.33
N ILE A 131 2.86 -7.96 9.26
CA ILE A 131 2.47 -9.38 9.23
C ILE A 131 3.26 -10.19 10.26
N LEU A 132 4.57 -9.97 10.35
CA LEU A 132 5.44 -10.68 11.28
C LEU A 132 5.04 -10.39 12.73
N LEU A 133 4.81 -9.12 13.08
CA LEU A 133 4.40 -8.72 14.43
C LEU A 133 3.03 -9.28 14.81
N LEU A 134 2.06 -9.25 13.88
CA LEU A 134 0.73 -9.83 14.12
C LEU A 134 0.75 -11.36 14.23
N SER A 135 1.57 -12.02 13.42
CA SER A 135 1.72 -13.49 13.48
C SER A 135 2.41 -13.90 14.78
N TRP A 136 3.40 -13.12 15.23
CA TRP A 136 4.08 -13.34 16.51
C TRP A 136 3.11 -13.21 17.69
N SER A 137 2.29 -12.15 17.74
CA SER A 137 1.33 -11.97 18.83
C SER A 137 0.30 -13.10 18.91
N VAL A 138 -0.17 -13.61 17.77
CA VAL A 138 -1.12 -14.75 17.73
C VAL A 138 -0.48 -16.05 18.24
N SER A 139 0.83 -16.23 18.08
CA SER A 139 1.52 -17.46 18.52
C SER A 139 1.82 -17.52 20.02
N VAL A 140 1.65 -16.41 20.74
CA VAL A 140 2.00 -16.29 22.17
C VAL A 140 0.75 -16.34 23.07
N GLU A 141 -0.44 -16.26 22.51
CA GLU A 141 -1.74 -16.51 23.19
C GLU A 141 -2.16 -17.98 23.09
#